data_AF-A0A959EM86-F1
#
_entry.id   AF-A0A959EM86-F1
#
_cell.length_a   1.000
_cell.length_b   1.000
_cell.length_c   1.000
_cell.angle_alpha   90.00
_cell.angle_beta   90.00
_cell.angle_gamma   90.00
#
_symmetry.space_group_name_H-M   'P 1'
#
loop_
_entity.id
_entity.type
_entity.pdbx_description
1 polymer ?
#
loop_
_entity_poly.entity_id
_entity_poly.type
_entity_poly.pdbx_seq_one_letter_code
_entity_poly.pdbx_strand_id
1 'polypeptide(L)'
;AARELFPGRKLTGIFQPHLYSRTRDFLTEFAAALDRLDEPVLLEIYPAREEPIPGIDSAALLKEMKNPNKRLWQLAELPDALGRLELDVLLTMGAGNIDTLVEPIQNWLQRTKP
;
A
#
# COMPACT_ATOMS: atom_id res chain seq x y z
N ALA A 1 14.04 7.66 -5.58
CA ALA A 1 12.84 8.38 -6.03
C ALA A 1 12.09 9.06 -4.88
N ALA A 2 11.06 8.47 -4.24
CA ALA A 2 10.25 9.20 -3.25
C ALA A 2 11.05 9.69 -2.03
N ARG A 3 11.96 8.87 -1.49
CA ARG A 3 12.84 9.27 -0.37
C ARG A 3 13.79 10.42 -0.72
N GLU A 4 14.19 10.54 -1.98
CA GLU A 4 15.07 11.64 -2.44
C GLU A 4 14.28 12.94 -2.57
N LEU A 5 13.00 12.87 -2.95
CA LEU A 5 12.11 14.03 -3.01
C LEU A 5 11.68 14.51 -1.62
N PHE A 6 11.64 13.61 -0.64
CA PHE A 6 11.21 13.88 0.73
C PHE A 6 12.24 13.40 1.77
N PRO A 7 13.45 13.98 1.80
CA PRO A 7 14.50 13.57 2.72
C PRO A 7 14.10 13.85 4.17
N GLY A 8 14.30 12.86 5.05
CA GLY A 8 14.00 12.97 6.49
C GLY A 8 12.51 12.99 6.87
N ARG A 9 11.60 12.97 5.88
CA ARG A 9 10.14 12.93 6.11
C ARG A 9 9.63 11.51 6.20
N LYS A 10 8.55 11.33 6.96
CA LYS A 10 7.92 10.02 7.18
C LYS A 10 7.06 9.65 5.97
N LEU A 11 7.39 8.53 5.33
CA LEU A 11 6.73 7.98 4.15
C LEU A 11 5.77 6.86 4.53
N THR A 12 4.48 7.13 4.42
CA THR A 12 3.42 6.12 4.45
C THR A 12 3.09 5.73 3.01
N GLY A 13 3.19 4.44 2.67
CA GLY A 13 2.94 3.95 1.31
C GLY A 13 1.86 2.89 1.28
N ILE A 14 0.75 3.16 0.59
CA ILE A 14 -0.31 2.19 0.33
C ILE A 14 -0.04 1.52 -1.00
N PHE A 15 0.08 0.19 -1.00
CA PHE A 15 0.34 -0.61 -2.18
C PHE A 15 -0.79 -1.62 -2.43
N GLN A 16 -1.40 -1.54 -3.61
CA GLN A 16 -2.31 -2.58 -4.12
C GLN A 16 -1.58 -3.40 -5.20
N PRO A 17 -1.22 -4.67 -4.91
CA PRO A 17 -0.64 -5.53 -5.93
C PRO A 17 -1.65 -5.78 -7.06
N HIS A 18 -1.16 -5.91 -8.29
CA HIS A 18 -1.97 -6.18 -9.47
C HIS A 18 -1.51 -7.49 -10.11
N LEU A 19 -2.45 -8.42 -10.31
CA LEU A 19 -2.24 -9.82 -10.73
C LEU A 19 -1.60 -10.70 -9.66
N TYR A 20 -2.10 -11.92 -9.53
CA TYR A 20 -1.51 -12.97 -8.70
C TYR A 20 -0.18 -13.44 -9.31
N SER A 21 -0.13 -13.63 -10.63
CA SER A 21 1.07 -14.08 -11.35
C SER A 21 2.26 -13.14 -11.11
N ARG A 22 2.05 -11.83 -11.22
CA ARG A 22 3.09 -10.82 -10.97
C ARG A 22 3.52 -10.80 -9.50
N THR A 23 2.59 -10.95 -8.57
CA THR A 23 2.94 -11.00 -7.13
C THR A 23 3.77 -12.24 -6.80
N ARG A 24 3.45 -13.39 -7.42
CA ARG A 24 4.27 -14.61 -7.31
C ARG A 24 5.67 -14.40 -7.86
N ASP A 25 5.77 -13.85 -9.08
CA ASP A 25 7.05 -13.77 -9.81
C ASP A 25 8.04 -12.78 -9.17
N PHE A 26 7.54 -11.78 -8.43
CA PHE A 26 8.34 -10.70 -7.83
C PHE A 26 8.12 -10.55 -6.32
N LEU A 27 7.74 -11.63 -5.62
CA LEU A 27 7.34 -11.58 -4.21
C LEU A 27 8.43 -10.95 -3.33
N THR A 28 9.67 -11.45 -3.44
CA THR A 28 10.81 -10.99 -2.66
C THR A 28 11.23 -9.57 -3.06
N GLU A 29 11.18 -9.23 -4.34
CA GLU A 29 11.52 -7.90 -4.85
C GLU A 29 10.51 -6.85 -4.38
N PHE A 30 9.21 -7.16 -4.41
CA PHE A 30 8.19 -6.29 -3.86
C PHE A 30 8.38 -6.08 -2.36
N ALA A 31 8.63 -7.15 -1.60
CA ALA A 31 8.86 -7.06 -0.17
C ALA A 31 10.06 -6.13 0.14
N ALA A 32 11.19 -6.34 -0.54
CA ALA A 32 12.39 -5.52 -0.37
C ALA A 32 12.18 -4.05 -0.78
N ALA A 33 11.39 -3.80 -1.83
CA ALA A 33 11.06 -2.44 -2.24
C ALA A 33 10.17 -1.72 -1.22
N LEU A 34 9.14 -2.40 -0.71
CA LEU A 34 8.19 -1.84 0.25
C LEU A 34 8.80 -1.66 1.64
N ASP A 35 9.78 -2.49 2.02
CA ASP A 35 10.52 -2.36 3.28
C ASP A 35 11.25 -1.03 3.43
N ARG A 36 11.46 -0.28 2.34
CA ARG A 36 12.10 1.04 2.33
C ARG A 36 11.20 2.19 2.80
N LEU A 37 9.90 1.93 2.94
CA LEU A 37 8.90 2.87 3.48
C LEU A 37 8.99 2.90 5.00
N ASP A 38 8.52 3.99 5.63
CA ASP A 38 8.45 4.03 7.10
C ASP A 38 7.20 3.29 7.60
N GLU A 39 6.09 3.42 6.87
CA GLU A 39 4.83 2.72 7.13
C GLU A 39 4.23 2.15 5.84
N PRO A 40 4.60 0.92 5.44
CA PRO A 40 3.98 0.27 4.31
C PRO A 40 2.61 -0.32 4.67
N VAL A 41 1.63 -0.11 3.81
CA VAL A 41 0.28 -0.67 3.90
C VAL A 41 0.02 -1.47 2.63
N LEU A 42 -0.31 -2.74 2.78
CA LEU A 42 -0.77 -3.59 1.68
C LEU A 42 -2.29 -3.61 1.63
N LEU A 43 -2.83 -3.65 0.41
CA LEU A 43 -4.22 -3.99 0.13
C LEU A 43 -4.31 -5.38 -0.51
N GLU A 44 -5.50 -5.95 -0.57
CA GLU A 44 -5.75 -7.19 -1.31
C GLU A 44 -5.32 -7.08 -2.78
N ILE A 45 -4.85 -8.20 -3.34
CA ILE A 45 -4.43 -8.28 -4.74
C ILE A 45 -5.64 -7.96 -5.63
N TYR A 46 -5.47 -7.01 -6.54
CA TYR A 46 -6.41 -6.79 -7.61
C TYR A 46 -6.15 -7.83 -8.74
N PRO A 47 -7.08 -8.78 -8.98
CA PRO A 47 -6.78 -9.98 -9.75
C PRO A 47 -6.75 -9.75 -11.27
N ALA A 48 -7.36 -8.67 -11.78
CA ALA A 48 -7.43 -8.37 -13.21
C ALA A 48 -7.77 -9.58 -14.12
N ARG A 49 -8.78 -10.38 -13.71
CA ARG A 49 -9.28 -11.60 -14.35
C ARG A 49 -8.45 -12.87 -14.14
N GLU A 50 -7.41 -12.83 -13.32
CA GLU A 50 -6.74 -14.06 -12.87
C GLU A 50 -7.52 -14.74 -11.75
N GLU A 51 -7.51 -16.07 -11.78
CA GLU A 51 -7.93 -16.89 -10.64
C GLU A 51 -6.88 -16.79 -9.52
N PRO A 52 -7.31 -16.83 -8.24
CA PRO A 52 -6.39 -16.89 -7.11
C PRO A 52 -5.37 -18.03 -7.26
N ILE A 53 -4.10 -17.71 -7.02
CA ILE A 53 -3.02 -18.71 -7.00
C ILE A 53 -2.82 -19.14 -5.54
N PRO A 54 -2.92 -20.44 -5.20
CA PRO A 54 -2.75 -20.91 -3.83
C PRO A 54 -1.42 -20.46 -3.21
N GLY A 55 -1.50 -19.84 -2.03
CA GLY A 55 -0.35 -19.32 -1.30
C GLY A 55 0.20 -17.98 -1.80
N ILE A 56 -0.43 -17.37 -2.82
CA ILE A 56 -0.06 -16.05 -3.34
C ILE A 56 -1.20 -15.08 -3.06
N ASP A 57 -1.03 -14.30 -2.01
CA ASP A 57 -1.91 -13.20 -1.63
C ASP A 57 -1.08 -12.07 -0.99
N SER A 58 -1.75 -10.97 -0.62
CA SER A 58 -1.07 -9.86 0.06
C SER A 58 -0.58 -10.23 1.45
N ALA A 59 -1.10 -11.28 2.10
CA ALA A 59 -0.59 -11.77 3.38
C ALA A 59 0.73 -12.53 3.20
N ALA A 60 0.90 -13.27 2.10
CA ALA A 60 2.16 -13.89 1.72
C ALA A 60 3.23 -12.82 1.47
N LEU A 61 2.89 -11.75 0.74
CA LEU A 61 3.77 -10.59 0.56
C LEU A 61 4.09 -9.91 1.90
N LEU A 62 3.07 -9.68 2.74
CA LEU A 62 3.26 -9.12 4.08
C LEU A 62 4.23 -9.97 4.91
N LYS A 63 4.15 -11.30 4.82
CA LYS A 63 5.01 -12.22 5.56
C LYS A 63 6.47 -12.12 5.13
N GLU A 64 6.72 -11.92 3.83
CA GLU A 64 8.07 -11.78 3.25
C GLU A 64 8.77 -10.48 3.67
N MET A 65 7.99 -9.41 3.93
CA MET A 65 8.51 -8.12 4.37
C MET A 65 9.17 -8.17 5.76
N LYS A 66 10.15 -7.30 6.01
CA LYS A 66 10.85 -7.20 7.31
C LYS A 66 10.48 -5.95 8.10
N ASN A 67 9.78 -5.00 7.48
CA ASN A 67 9.38 -3.75 8.11
C ASN A 67 8.43 -4.02 9.30
N PRO A 68 8.73 -3.51 10.52
CA PRO A 68 7.90 -3.76 11.70
C PRO A 68 6.57 -2.98 11.69
N ASN A 69 6.46 -1.93 10.88
CA ASN A 69 5.28 -1.08 10.77
C ASN A 69 4.35 -1.49 9.62
N LYS A 70 4.62 -2.63 8.97
CA LYS A 70 3.81 -3.14 7.86
C LYS A 70 2.40 -3.48 8.32
N ARG A 71 1.40 -3.14 7.49
CA ARG A 71 -0.01 -3.42 7.74
C ARG A 71 -0.65 -4.03 6.50
N LEU A 72 -1.70 -4.82 6.72
CA LEU A 72 -2.59 -5.30 5.68
C LEU A 72 -3.98 -4.75 6.00
N TRP A 73 -4.56 -4.00 5.07
CA TRP A 73 -5.89 -3.41 5.20
C TRP A 73 -6.78 -3.79 4.04
N GLN A 74 -8.08 -3.74 4.30
CA GLN A 74 -9.09 -3.79 3.25
C GLN A 74 -9.27 -2.40 2.65
N LEU A 75 -9.63 -2.36 1.37
CA LEU A 75 -9.89 -1.10 0.66
C LEU A 75 -10.95 -0.24 1.38
N ALA A 76 -11.98 -0.89 1.93
CA ALA A 76 -13.07 -0.24 2.65
C ALA A 76 -12.64 0.38 4.00
N GLU A 77 -11.54 -0.10 4.59
CA GLU A 77 -11.05 0.38 5.89
C GLU A 77 -10.18 1.63 5.77
N LEU A 78 -9.70 1.94 4.57
CA LEU A 78 -8.70 2.99 4.35
C LEU A 78 -9.13 4.39 4.82
N PRO A 79 -10.35 4.89 4.54
CA PRO A 79 -10.75 6.23 4.98
C PRO A 79 -10.65 6.41 6.49
N ASP A 80 -11.14 5.44 7.25
CA ASP A 80 -11.12 5.47 8.72
C ASP A 80 -9.70 5.26 9.27
N ALA A 81 -8.95 4.35 8.65
CA ALA A 81 -7.60 4.02 9.08
C ALA A 81 -6.62 5.18 8.86
N LEU A 82 -6.73 5.88 7.72
CA LEU A 82 -5.94 7.09 7.44
C LEU A 82 -6.27 8.21 8.43
N GLY A 83 -7.52 8.33 8.85
CA GLY A 83 -7.97 9.27 9.88
C GLY A 83 -7.26 9.10 11.24
N ARG A 84 -6.67 7.94 11.50
CA ARG A 84 -6.00 7.59 12.77
C ARG A 84 -4.48 7.63 12.69
N LEU A 85 -3.91 7.83 11.51
CA LEU A 85 -2.47 7.91 11.31
C LEU A 85 -1.98 9.35 11.34
N GLU A 86 -0.82 9.57 11.96
CA GLU A 86 -0.05 10.81 11.75
C GLU A 86 0.63 10.76 10.38
N LEU A 87 0.00 11.38 9.39
CA LEU A 87 0.45 11.40 8.00
C LEU A 87 1.29 12.65 7.69
N ASP A 88 2.53 12.38 7.30
CA ASP A 88 3.47 13.38 6.78
C ASP A 88 3.48 13.38 5.24
N VAL A 89 3.95 12.30 4.62
CA VAL A 89 3.87 12.06 3.17
C VAL A 89 3.15 10.74 2.90
N LEU A 90 2.07 10.80 2.12
CA LEU A 90 1.30 9.64 1.70
C LEU A 90 1.57 9.33 0.22
N LEU A 91 1.93 8.09 -0.07
CA LEU A 91 2.11 7.55 -1.42
C LEU A 91 1.06 6.47 -1.65
N THR A 92 0.33 6.53 -2.77
CA THR A 92 -0.51 5.43 -3.24
C THR A 92 0.12 4.83 -4.49
N MET A 93 0.23 3.50 -4.52
CA MET A 93 0.94 2.76 -5.58
C MET A 93 0.15 1.51 -5.93
N GLY A 94 0.03 1.19 -7.21
CA GLY A 94 -0.68 0.00 -7.65
C GLY A 94 -1.47 0.26 -8.92
N ALA A 95 -2.37 -0.67 -9.22
CA ALA A 95 -3.30 -0.59 -10.33
C ALA A 95 -4.62 -1.25 -9.91
N GLY A 96 -5.69 -1.01 -10.68
CA GLY A 96 -7.02 -1.48 -10.34
C GLY A 96 -7.86 -0.33 -9.80
N ASN A 97 -8.38 -0.47 -8.58
CA ASN A 97 -9.30 0.48 -7.97
C ASN A 97 -8.69 1.33 -6.85
N ILE A 98 -7.38 1.24 -6.60
CA ILE A 98 -6.70 2.15 -5.66
C ILE A 98 -6.79 3.63 -6.10
N ASP A 99 -6.97 3.91 -7.39
CA ASP A 99 -7.20 5.25 -7.93
C ASP A 99 -8.53 5.86 -7.46
N THR A 100 -9.56 5.03 -7.25
CA THR A 100 -10.86 5.43 -6.68
C THR A 100 -10.74 6.02 -5.27
N LEU A 101 -9.61 5.80 -4.60
CA LEU A 101 -9.34 6.34 -3.28
C LEU A 101 -8.71 7.73 -3.32
N VAL A 102 -8.24 8.20 -4.47
CA VAL A 102 -7.61 9.52 -4.57
C VAL A 102 -8.57 10.62 -4.13
N GLU A 103 -9.79 10.64 -4.67
CA GLU A 103 -10.79 11.65 -4.33
C GLU A 103 -11.26 11.57 -2.86
N PRO A 104 -11.59 10.39 -2.28
CA PRO A 104 -11.85 10.25 -0.85
C PRO A 104 -10.70 10.73 0.04
N ILE A 105 -9.45 10.39 -0.29
CA ILE A 105 -8.26 10.80 0.47
C ILE A 105 -8.06 12.31 0.37
N GLN A 106 -8.23 12.91 -0.82
CA GLN A 106 -8.14 14.35 -1.02
C GLN A 106 -9.21 15.09 -0.23
N ASN A 107 -10.46 14.63 -0.30
CA ASN A 107 -11.58 15.20 0.45
C ASN A 107 -11.34 15.10 1.97
N TRP A 108 -10.78 13.99 2.44
CA TRP A 108 -10.38 13.84 3.84
C TRP A 108 -9.28 14.85 4.21
N LEU A 109 -8.18 14.91 3.45
CA LEU A 109 -7.06 15.83 3.70
C LEU A 109 -7.51 17.30 3.80
N GLN A 110 -8.41 17.73 2.92
CA GLN A 110 -8.97 19.09 2.91
C GLN A 110 -9.86 19.39 4.13
N ARG A 111 -10.45 18.36 4.76
CA ARG A 111 -11.30 18.51 5.95
C ARG A 111 -10.52 18.46 7.25
N THR A 112 -9.37 17.78 7.28
CA THR A 112 -8.61 17.52 8.51
C THR A 112 -7.31 18.31 8.65
N LYS A 113 -6.78 18.92 7.58
CA LYS A 113 -5.64 19.85 7.68
C LYS A 113 -6.15 21.29 7.42
N PRO A 114 -6.12 22.20 8.43
CA PRO A 114 -6.44 23.62 8.24
C PRO A 114 -5.42 24.33 7.35
#